data_AF-A0A453NLL5-F1
#
_entry.id   AF-A0A453NLL5-F1
#
_cell.length_a   1.000
_cell.length_b   1.000
_cell.length_c   1.000
_cell.angle_alpha   90.00
_cell.angle_beta   90.00
_cell.angle_gamma   90.00
#
_symmetry.space_group_name_H-M   'P 1'
#
loop_
_entity.id
_entity.type
_entity.pdbx_description
1 polymer ?
#
loop_
_entity_poly.entity_id
_entity_poly.type
_entity_poly.pdbx_seq_one_letter_code
_entity_poly.pdbx_strand_id
1 'polypeptide(L)'
;SPQRLMSMLRRALLFGHRLRRGFSSGADLPPPRPSACRRVVVTGLGAVTPLGRGVGSTWDRLVAGDCAVRALAAEDLRLTGDAAGRTLEQLPSRVFAAVPRGKGEAEFDEEAWTKDSRSISGFIAYALCAADEALRDANWLPSENEKKERTGVSIGGGIGSISDILDASQLIAENRLRRLSPFFIPKILINMASGHVSMKYGFQGPNHAAVTACATGAHSIGDATRMIQFGDADVMVAGGTESSIDALSIAGFSRLRALSTKYNSLPQASSRPFDCGRDGFVYTYLYRIVFFLLPFVFPSYVRSYLPS
;
A
#
# COMPACT_ATOMS: atom_id res chain seq x y z
N SER A 1 45.26 24.76 56.23
CA SER A 1 45.51 26.19 55.94
C SER A 1 45.04 26.51 54.52
N PRO A 2 44.64 27.77 54.24
CA PRO A 2 44.21 28.21 52.89
C PRO A 2 45.29 28.05 51.82
N GLN A 3 46.53 27.76 52.22
CA GLN A 3 47.70 27.62 51.36
C GLN A 3 47.89 26.22 50.75
N ARG A 4 47.19 25.17 51.22
CA ARG A 4 47.29 23.81 50.63
C ARG A 4 46.26 23.51 49.53
N LEU A 5 45.17 24.27 49.45
CA LEU A 5 44.16 24.12 48.37
C LEU A 5 44.60 24.83 47.08
N MET A 6 45.42 25.88 47.20
CA MET A 6 45.96 26.66 46.06
C MET A 6 47.17 26.00 45.37
N SER A 7 47.85 25.02 46.00
CA SER A 7 48.98 24.31 45.37
C SER A 7 48.53 23.13 44.50
N MET A 8 47.39 22.49 44.81
CA MET A 8 46.78 21.47 43.95
C MET A 8 46.14 22.07 42.69
N LEU A 9 45.56 23.27 42.77
CA LEU A 9 44.97 23.95 41.61
C LEU A 9 46.01 24.50 40.61
N ARG A 10 47.27 24.72 41.03
CA ARG A 10 48.34 25.18 40.13
C ARG A 10 49.07 24.06 39.38
N ARG A 11 48.94 22.79 39.79
CA ARG A 11 49.54 21.64 39.06
C ARG A 11 48.64 21.06 37.97
N ALA A 12 47.35 21.37 37.95
CA ALA A 12 46.45 20.95 36.87
C ALA A 12 46.50 21.87 35.63
N LEU A 13 47.18 23.02 35.71
CA LEU A 13 47.21 24.05 34.65
C LEU A 13 48.47 24.04 33.78
N LEU A 14 49.39 23.07 33.95
CA LEU A 14 50.71 23.07 33.28
C LEU A 14 51.06 21.81 32.47
N PHE A 15 50.14 20.86 32.29
CA PHE A 15 50.32 19.81 31.29
C PHE A 15 49.39 20.06 30.10
N GLY A 16 49.94 20.84 29.17
CA GLY A 16 49.43 20.92 27.81
C GLY A 16 49.51 19.56 27.14
N HIS A 17 48.35 19.03 26.77
CA HIS A 17 48.18 18.45 25.45
C HIS A 17 46.97 19.09 24.80
N ARG A 18 47.26 20.10 23.98
CA ARG A 18 46.35 20.57 22.94
C ARG A 18 46.13 19.41 21.96
N LEU A 19 45.16 18.55 22.22
CA LEU A 19 44.43 17.94 21.12
C LEU A 19 43.55 19.03 20.51
N ARG A 20 44.18 19.86 19.66
CA ARG A 20 43.47 20.59 18.63
C ARG A 20 42.73 19.52 17.83
N ARG A 21 41.43 19.32 18.09
CA ARG A 21 40.52 18.92 17.02
C ARG A 21 40.64 20.04 15.99
N GLY A 22 41.46 19.82 14.99
CA GLY A 22 41.42 20.60 13.77
C GLY A 22 40.02 20.43 13.22
N PHE A 23 39.13 21.37 13.51
CA PHE A 23 38.12 21.72 12.54
C PHE A 23 38.91 22.18 11.32
N SER A 24 39.09 21.27 10.36
CA SER A 24 39.49 21.65 9.01
C SER A 24 38.39 22.54 8.47
N SER A 25 38.53 23.83 8.71
CA SER A 25 37.96 24.89 7.89
C SER A 25 38.81 24.91 6.63
N GLY A 26 38.56 23.99 5.72
CA GLY A 26 39.51 23.73 4.64
C GLY A 26 39.14 22.57 3.73
N ALA A 27 37.87 22.37 3.46
CA ALA A 27 37.40 21.83 2.20
C ALA A 27 36.01 22.43 2.00
N ASP A 28 35.93 23.50 1.22
CA ASP A 28 34.73 23.79 0.46
C ASP A 28 34.51 22.57 -0.43
N LEU A 29 33.87 21.53 0.12
CA LEU A 29 33.30 20.49 -0.70
C LEU A 29 32.35 21.25 -1.62
N PRO A 30 32.56 21.18 -2.96
CA PRO A 30 31.61 21.80 -3.86
C PRO A 30 30.22 21.28 -3.47
N PRO A 31 29.19 22.15 -3.48
CA PRO A 31 27.83 21.69 -3.20
C PRO A 31 27.60 20.44 -4.05
N PRO A 32 27.02 19.36 -3.48
CA PRO A 32 26.82 18.12 -4.20
C PRO A 32 26.25 18.48 -5.55
N ARG A 33 26.93 18.05 -6.63
CA ARG A 33 26.47 18.34 -8.00
C ARG A 33 25.00 17.99 -8.02
N PRO A 34 24.09 18.89 -8.44
CA PRO A 34 22.68 18.54 -8.51
C PRO A 34 22.61 17.25 -9.33
N SER A 35 22.26 16.15 -8.68
CA SER A 35 22.02 14.91 -9.38
C SER A 35 20.92 15.26 -10.38
N ALA A 36 21.18 15.03 -11.66
CA ALA A 36 20.13 15.18 -12.65
C ALA A 36 19.03 14.20 -12.25
N CYS A 37 18.00 14.71 -11.59
CA CYS A 37 16.93 13.90 -11.02
C CYS A 37 16.32 13.10 -12.17
N ARG A 38 16.43 11.77 -12.12
CA ARG A 38 15.95 10.93 -13.22
C ARG A 38 14.46 11.20 -13.42
N ARG A 39 14.06 11.46 -14.65
CA ARG A 39 12.63 11.58 -14.98
C ARG A 39 11.98 10.23 -14.79
N VAL A 40 10.80 10.22 -14.21
CA VAL A 40 10.02 9.01 -13.95
C VAL A 40 8.73 9.08 -14.75
N VAL A 41 8.37 7.99 -15.42
CA VAL A 41 7.16 7.88 -16.25
C VAL A 41 6.35 6.66 -15.88
N VAL A 42 5.03 6.73 -16.08
CA VAL A 42 4.12 5.61 -15.89
C VAL A 42 4.04 4.78 -17.17
N THR A 43 4.28 3.47 -17.10
CA THR A 43 4.30 2.62 -18.31
C THR A 43 3.35 1.43 -18.33
N GLY A 44 2.67 1.14 -17.22
CA GLY A 44 1.63 0.11 -17.18
C GLY A 44 0.68 0.32 -16.02
N LEU A 45 -0.59 -0.07 -16.20
CA LEU A 45 -1.73 0.10 -15.31
C LEU A 45 -2.37 -1.24 -14.88
N GLY A 46 -2.82 -1.35 -13.63
CA GLY A 46 -3.57 -2.48 -13.10
C GLY A 46 -4.66 -2.07 -12.11
N ALA A 47 -5.80 -2.76 -12.07
CA ALA A 47 -6.88 -2.36 -11.18
C ALA A 47 -7.77 -3.52 -10.76
N VAL A 48 -8.12 -3.56 -9.47
CA VAL A 48 -9.21 -4.40 -8.97
C VAL A 48 -10.12 -3.52 -8.12
N THR A 49 -11.26 -3.13 -8.65
CA THR A 49 -12.11 -2.12 -7.99
C THR A 49 -13.51 -2.65 -7.74
N PRO A 50 -14.33 -1.96 -6.93
CA PRO A 50 -15.75 -2.26 -6.87
C PRO A 50 -16.48 -2.15 -8.20
N LEU A 51 -15.94 -1.37 -9.16
CA LEU A 51 -16.50 -1.31 -10.52
C LEU A 51 -16.09 -2.50 -11.38
N GLY A 52 -15.05 -3.25 -11.01
CA GLY A 52 -14.64 -4.47 -11.70
C GLY A 52 -13.15 -4.76 -11.60
N ARG A 53 -12.77 -5.95 -12.04
CA ARG A 53 -11.38 -6.35 -12.29
C ARG A 53 -10.95 -5.85 -13.67
N GLY A 54 -9.83 -5.15 -13.73
CA GLY A 54 -9.21 -4.63 -14.94
C GLY A 54 -9.31 -3.10 -15.06
N VAL A 55 -8.30 -2.48 -15.66
CA VAL A 55 -8.24 -1.03 -15.88
C VAL A 55 -9.32 -0.59 -16.88
N GLY A 56 -9.45 -1.29 -18.01
CA GLY A 56 -10.44 -0.96 -19.04
C GLY A 56 -11.87 -1.03 -18.51
N SER A 57 -12.24 -2.18 -17.92
CA SER A 57 -13.59 -2.39 -17.36
C SER A 57 -13.92 -1.38 -16.24
N THR A 58 -12.95 -1.07 -15.37
CA THR A 58 -13.10 -0.06 -14.33
C THR A 58 -13.30 1.33 -14.94
N TRP A 59 -12.50 1.70 -15.94
CA TRP A 59 -12.53 3.02 -16.56
C TRP A 59 -13.82 3.26 -17.33
N ASP A 60 -14.26 2.29 -18.13
CA ASP A 60 -15.47 2.39 -18.94
C ASP A 60 -16.71 2.60 -18.05
N ARG A 61 -16.83 1.82 -16.98
CA ARG A 61 -17.91 1.95 -16.00
C ARG A 61 -17.84 3.27 -15.22
N LEU A 62 -16.63 3.70 -14.86
CA LEU A 62 -16.43 4.99 -14.16
C LEU A 62 -16.89 6.16 -15.03
N VAL A 63 -16.49 6.18 -16.31
CA VAL A 63 -16.86 7.25 -17.26
C VAL A 63 -18.35 7.21 -17.61
N ALA A 64 -18.95 6.02 -17.65
CA ALA A 64 -20.40 5.85 -17.83
C ALA A 64 -21.23 6.34 -16.62
N GLY A 65 -20.59 6.59 -15.47
CA GLY A 65 -21.26 7.04 -14.25
C GLY A 65 -21.83 5.91 -13.40
N ASP A 66 -21.37 4.67 -13.60
CA ASP A 66 -21.81 3.54 -12.80
C ASP A 66 -21.39 3.68 -11.34
N CYS A 67 -22.26 3.21 -10.44
CA CYS A 67 -22.03 3.23 -9.00
C CYS A 67 -22.05 1.81 -8.41
N ALA A 68 -20.93 1.38 -7.86
CA ALA A 68 -20.78 0.06 -7.22
C ALA A 68 -21.29 0.01 -5.76
N VAL A 69 -21.78 1.12 -5.22
CA VAL A 69 -22.26 1.16 -3.84
C VAL A 69 -23.59 0.41 -3.73
N ARG A 70 -23.63 -0.56 -2.83
CA ARG A 70 -24.80 -1.39 -2.54
C ARG A 70 -25.07 -1.50 -1.04
N ALA A 71 -26.23 -2.04 -0.71
CA ALA A 71 -26.57 -2.39 0.66
C ALA A 71 -25.67 -3.52 1.16
N LEU A 72 -25.30 -3.43 2.44
CA LEU A 72 -24.58 -4.46 3.18
C LEU A 72 -25.52 -5.63 3.48
N ALA A 73 -25.10 -6.84 3.15
CA ALA A 73 -25.82 -8.06 3.46
C ALA A 73 -25.12 -8.82 4.60
N ALA A 74 -25.82 -9.78 5.22
CA ALA A 74 -25.27 -10.53 6.35
C ALA A 74 -24.02 -11.34 5.96
N GLU A 75 -23.97 -11.81 4.71
CA GLU A 75 -22.88 -12.61 4.16
C GLU A 75 -21.59 -11.78 4.00
N ASP A 76 -21.72 -10.46 3.87
CA ASP A 76 -20.58 -9.55 3.74
C ASP A 76 -19.84 -9.33 5.08
N LEU A 77 -20.46 -9.66 6.21
CA LEU A 77 -19.94 -9.36 7.56
C LEU A 77 -18.86 -10.33 8.05
N ARG A 78 -18.63 -11.44 7.32
CA ARG A 78 -17.72 -12.53 7.72
C ARG A 78 -18.02 -13.08 9.13
N LEU A 79 -19.31 -13.20 9.44
CA LEU A 79 -19.83 -13.80 10.67
C LEU A 79 -20.69 -15.03 10.33
N THR A 80 -20.81 -15.97 11.26
CA THR A 80 -21.63 -17.19 11.08
C THR A 80 -22.92 -17.15 11.90
N GLY A 81 -23.99 -17.76 11.36
CA GLY A 81 -25.28 -17.93 12.03
C GLY A 81 -26.02 -16.63 12.36
N ASP A 82 -26.92 -16.69 13.34
CA ASP A 82 -27.83 -15.59 13.73
C ASP A 82 -27.11 -14.34 14.26
N ALA A 83 -25.79 -14.41 14.50
CA ALA A 83 -24.99 -13.26 14.90
C ALA A 83 -24.84 -12.24 13.75
N ALA A 84 -24.81 -12.69 12.49
CA ALA A 84 -24.64 -11.80 11.35
C ALA A 84 -25.85 -10.85 11.18
N GLY A 85 -27.07 -11.38 11.20
CA GLY A 85 -28.29 -10.57 11.10
C GLY A 85 -28.43 -9.55 12.23
N ARG A 86 -28.24 -9.99 13.48
CA ARG A 86 -28.29 -9.10 14.66
C ARG A 86 -27.19 -8.02 14.62
N THR A 87 -26.01 -8.34 14.10
CA THR A 87 -24.93 -7.36 13.96
C THR A 87 -25.26 -6.36 12.86
N LEU A 88 -25.77 -6.81 11.71
CA LEU A 88 -26.18 -5.94 10.61
C LEU A 88 -27.21 -4.89 11.07
N GLU A 89 -28.21 -5.30 11.86
CA GLU A 89 -29.22 -4.38 12.41
C GLU A 89 -28.65 -3.31 13.33
N GLN A 90 -27.59 -3.64 14.08
CA GLN A 90 -26.90 -2.74 15.01
C GLN A 90 -25.93 -1.78 14.32
N LEU A 91 -25.49 -2.08 13.10
CA LEU A 91 -24.56 -1.22 12.36
C LEU A 91 -25.26 0.08 11.91
N PRO A 92 -24.73 1.26 12.28
CA PRO A 92 -25.27 2.54 11.82
C PRO A 92 -25.15 2.72 10.29
N SER A 93 -24.01 2.33 9.72
CA SER A 93 -23.78 2.31 8.27
C SER A 93 -24.01 0.91 7.73
N ARG A 94 -24.87 0.79 6.72
CA ARG A 94 -25.21 -0.46 6.01
C ARG A 94 -25.06 -0.30 4.50
N VAL A 95 -24.16 0.58 4.07
CA VAL A 95 -23.80 0.79 2.67
C VAL A 95 -22.31 0.61 2.51
N PHE A 96 -21.93 -0.02 1.41
CA PHE A 96 -20.53 -0.26 1.11
C PHE A 96 -20.34 -0.54 -0.38
N ALA A 97 -19.08 -0.60 -0.82
CA ALA A 97 -18.73 -1.04 -2.17
C ALA A 97 -17.62 -2.09 -2.10
N ALA A 98 -17.84 -3.22 -2.76
CA ALA A 98 -16.96 -4.40 -2.77
C ALA A 98 -16.62 -4.79 -4.21
N VAL A 99 -15.46 -5.42 -4.39
CA VAL A 99 -15.07 -6.04 -5.65
C VAL A 99 -16.05 -7.17 -6.01
N PRO A 100 -16.62 -7.18 -7.23
CA PRO A 100 -17.40 -8.30 -7.73
C PRO A 100 -16.56 -9.58 -7.73
N ARG A 101 -17.06 -10.67 -7.13
CA ARG A 101 -16.36 -11.96 -7.05
C ARG A 101 -17.04 -12.98 -7.95
N GLY A 102 -16.24 -13.76 -8.67
CA GLY A 102 -16.73 -14.78 -9.57
C GLY A 102 -15.77 -15.05 -10.72
N LYS A 103 -16.24 -15.78 -11.73
CA LYS A 103 -15.42 -16.22 -12.90
C LYS A 103 -15.74 -15.42 -14.17
N GLY A 104 -16.58 -14.39 -14.06
CA GLY A 104 -16.86 -13.47 -15.16
C GLY A 104 -15.66 -12.59 -15.53
N GLU A 105 -15.73 -11.98 -16.71
CA GLU A 105 -14.62 -11.21 -17.29
C GLU A 105 -14.16 -10.04 -16.40
N ALA A 106 -15.10 -9.29 -15.82
CA ALA A 106 -14.85 -8.16 -14.92
C ALA A 106 -14.96 -8.53 -13.43
N GLU A 107 -15.06 -9.82 -13.10
CA GLU A 107 -15.11 -10.31 -11.73
C GLU A 107 -13.72 -10.78 -11.27
N PHE A 108 -13.51 -10.78 -9.96
CA PHE A 108 -12.31 -11.31 -9.34
C PHE A 108 -12.49 -12.80 -9.02
N ASP A 109 -11.73 -13.64 -9.73
CA ASP A 109 -11.63 -15.08 -9.46
C ASP A 109 -10.68 -15.33 -8.28
N GLU A 110 -11.24 -15.38 -7.08
CA GLU A 110 -10.48 -15.61 -5.85
C GLU A 110 -9.73 -16.96 -5.86
N GLU A 111 -10.29 -18.00 -6.49
CA GLU A 111 -9.63 -19.30 -6.59
C GLU A 111 -8.37 -19.18 -7.44
N ALA A 112 -8.43 -18.53 -8.59
CA ALA A 112 -7.29 -18.36 -9.49
C ALA A 112 -6.10 -17.66 -8.82
N TRP A 113 -6.35 -16.72 -7.91
CA TRP A 113 -5.30 -15.94 -7.25
C TRP A 113 -4.88 -16.50 -5.88
N THR A 114 -5.57 -17.51 -5.36
CA THR A 114 -5.25 -18.16 -4.07
C THR A 114 -4.89 -19.64 -4.20
N LYS A 115 -5.07 -20.26 -5.39
CA LYS A 115 -4.86 -21.70 -5.64
C LYS A 115 -3.48 -22.21 -5.24
N ASP A 116 -2.43 -21.46 -5.60
CA ASP A 116 -1.04 -21.83 -5.32
C ASP A 116 -0.61 -21.47 -3.88
N SER A 117 -1.49 -20.78 -3.13
CA SER A 117 -1.20 -20.34 -1.77
C SER A 117 -2.48 -20.20 -0.95
N ARG A 118 -2.95 -21.33 -0.37
CA ARG A 118 -4.00 -21.33 0.69
C ARG A 118 -3.63 -20.46 1.92
N SER A 119 -2.40 -19.94 1.91
CA SER A 119 -1.71 -19.15 2.91
C SER A 119 -1.69 -17.65 2.66
N ILE A 120 -2.42 -17.08 1.69
CA ILE A 120 -2.49 -15.62 1.51
C ILE A 120 -3.87 -15.04 1.82
N SER A 121 -3.88 -13.80 2.30
CA SER A 121 -5.09 -13.02 2.59
C SER A 121 -5.60 -12.29 1.36
N GLY A 122 -6.86 -11.83 1.41
CA GLY A 122 -7.52 -11.16 0.29
C GLY A 122 -6.69 -10.01 -0.28
N PHE A 123 -6.17 -9.10 0.56
CA PHE A 123 -5.38 -7.94 0.10
C PHE A 123 -4.12 -8.34 -0.67
N ILE A 124 -3.52 -9.49 -0.34
CA ILE A 124 -2.36 -10.01 -1.08
C ILE A 124 -2.82 -10.55 -2.44
N ALA A 125 -3.92 -11.30 -2.49
CA ALA A 125 -4.46 -11.84 -3.75
C ALA A 125 -4.85 -10.73 -4.73
N TYR A 126 -5.52 -9.68 -4.24
CA TYR A 126 -5.81 -8.49 -5.03
C TYR A 126 -4.53 -7.78 -5.48
N ALA A 127 -3.50 -7.76 -4.62
CA ALA A 127 -2.24 -7.16 -4.98
C ALA A 127 -1.54 -7.85 -6.13
N LEU A 128 -1.50 -9.18 -6.08
CA LEU A 128 -0.95 -10.02 -7.14
C LEU A 128 -1.72 -9.85 -8.45
N CYS A 129 -3.05 -9.76 -8.39
CA CYS A 129 -3.89 -9.61 -9.58
C CYS A 129 -3.64 -8.30 -10.31
N ALA A 130 -3.69 -7.17 -9.60
CA ALA A 130 -3.45 -5.88 -10.24
C ALA A 130 -1.97 -5.66 -10.61
N ALA A 131 -1.01 -6.22 -9.85
CA ALA A 131 0.40 -6.20 -10.24
C ALA A 131 0.66 -6.99 -11.54
N ASP A 132 0.01 -8.15 -11.72
CA ASP A 132 0.11 -8.93 -12.96
C ASP A 132 -0.41 -8.16 -14.17
N GLU A 133 -1.57 -7.51 -14.02
CA GLU A 133 -2.13 -6.65 -15.08
C GLU A 133 -1.17 -5.51 -15.43
N ALA A 134 -0.66 -4.78 -14.42
CA ALA A 134 0.25 -3.65 -14.63
C ALA A 134 1.58 -4.07 -15.28
N LEU A 135 2.13 -5.22 -14.90
CA LEU A 135 3.34 -5.80 -15.49
C LEU A 135 3.15 -6.16 -16.96
N ARG A 136 1.99 -6.75 -17.30
CA ARG A 136 1.65 -7.12 -18.67
C ARG A 136 1.39 -5.90 -19.54
N ASP A 137 0.66 -4.91 -19.01
CA ASP A 137 0.41 -3.63 -19.69
C ASP A 137 1.73 -2.89 -20.00
N ALA A 138 2.68 -2.92 -19.06
CA ALA A 138 4.02 -2.39 -19.26
C ALA A 138 4.94 -3.24 -20.15
N ASN A 139 4.51 -4.45 -20.54
CA ASN A 139 5.34 -5.46 -21.17
C ASN A 139 6.69 -5.67 -20.43
N TRP A 140 6.67 -5.66 -19.10
CA TRP A 140 7.87 -5.78 -18.26
C TRP A 140 7.91 -7.10 -17.51
N LEU A 141 8.49 -8.13 -18.12
CA LEU A 141 8.68 -9.45 -17.50
C LEU A 141 10.14 -9.90 -17.69
N PRO A 142 11.10 -9.27 -16.99
CA PRO A 142 12.52 -9.53 -17.21
C PRO A 142 12.89 -10.96 -16.79
N SER A 143 13.64 -11.66 -17.65
CA SER A 143 14.27 -12.95 -17.31
C SER A 143 15.66 -12.77 -16.70
N GLU A 144 16.38 -11.71 -17.11
CA GLU A 144 17.75 -11.39 -16.71
C GLU A 144 17.84 -10.95 -15.23
N ASN A 145 18.84 -11.46 -14.50
CA ASN A 145 19.04 -11.13 -13.08
C ASN A 145 19.30 -9.65 -12.85
N GLU A 146 20.11 -9.00 -13.69
CA GLU A 146 20.40 -7.57 -13.57
C GLU A 146 19.11 -6.72 -13.59
N LYS A 147 18.21 -6.99 -14.54
CA LYS A 147 16.91 -6.30 -14.61
C LYS A 147 16.02 -6.60 -13.41
N LYS A 148 16.10 -7.81 -12.84
CA LYS A 148 15.37 -8.18 -11.62
C LYS A 148 15.92 -7.49 -10.37
N GLU A 149 17.24 -7.36 -10.24
CA GLU A 149 17.93 -6.60 -9.20
C GLU A 149 17.61 -5.10 -9.28
N ARG A 150 17.37 -4.60 -10.49
CA ARG A 150 16.96 -3.21 -10.75
C ARG A 150 15.44 -3.00 -10.73
N THR A 151 14.64 -4.05 -10.48
CA THR A 151 13.18 -3.94 -10.32
C THR A 151 12.81 -4.11 -8.85
N GLY A 152 12.18 -3.09 -8.25
CA GLY A 152 11.66 -3.12 -6.89
C GLY A 152 10.14 -3.11 -6.81
N VAL A 153 9.62 -3.21 -5.59
CA VAL A 153 8.19 -3.26 -5.27
C VAL A 153 7.89 -2.37 -4.06
N SER A 154 6.89 -1.50 -4.18
CA SER A 154 6.40 -0.59 -3.13
C SER A 154 4.87 -0.64 -3.08
N ILE A 155 4.31 -1.64 -2.39
CA ILE A 155 2.87 -1.83 -2.23
C ILE A 155 2.51 -1.74 -0.75
N GLY A 156 1.77 -0.71 -0.40
CA GLY A 156 1.31 -0.49 0.97
C GLY A 156 -0.11 -1.01 1.22
N GLY A 157 -0.49 -1.06 2.49
CA GLY A 157 -1.86 -1.26 2.95
C GLY A 157 -2.20 -0.32 4.12
N GLY A 158 -3.49 -0.15 4.42
CA GLY A 158 -3.91 0.70 5.53
C GLY A 158 -3.91 -0.06 6.85
N ILE A 159 -4.57 -1.21 6.84
CA ILE A 159 -4.97 -1.98 8.00
C ILE A 159 -4.61 -3.47 7.80
N GLY A 160 -4.60 -3.97 6.55
CA GLY A 160 -4.15 -5.32 6.22
C GLY A 160 -5.30 -6.31 6.16
N SER A 161 -5.30 -7.32 7.05
CA SER A 161 -6.39 -8.30 7.12
C SER A 161 -6.93 -8.43 8.54
N ILE A 162 -7.88 -7.58 8.91
CA ILE A 162 -8.57 -7.68 10.21
C ILE A 162 -9.29 -9.02 10.35
N SER A 163 -9.91 -9.52 9.27
CA SER A 163 -10.66 -10.78 9.33
C SER A 163 -9.80 -11.97 9.76
N ASP A 164 -8.56 -12.09 9.25
CA ASP A 164 -7.65 -13.18 9.66
C ASP A 164 -7.26 -13.06 11.15
N ILE A 165 -7.14 -11.83 11.67
CA ILE A 165 -6.88 -11.57 13.10
C ILE A 165 -8.09 -11.99 13.95
N LEU A 166 -9.32 -11.71 13.49
CA LEU A 166 -10.55 -12.11 14.17
C LEU A 166 -10.72 -13.63 14.20
N ASP A 167 -10.46 -14.30 13.08
CA ASP A 167 -10.50 -15.76 13.00
C ASP A 167 -9.50 -16.39 13.99
N ALA A 168 -8.28 -15.84 14.06
CA ALA A 168 -7.28 -16.28 15.03
C ALA A 168 -7.72 -16.04 16.49
N SER A 169 -8.32 -14.88 16.77
CA SER A 169 -8.86 -14.54 18.09
C SER A 169 -9.97 -15.51 18.51
N GLN A 170 -10.88 -15.84 17.59
CA GLN A 170 -11.94 -16.80 17.84
C GLN A 170 -11.39 -18.21 18.10
N LEU A 171 -10.40 -18.66 17.33
CA LEU A 171 -9.73 -19.94 17.60
C LEU A 171 -9.11 -20.00 19.00
N ILE A 172 -8.55 -18.88 19.50
CA ILE A 172 -8.02 -18.81 20.86
C ILE A 172 -9.14 -18.90 21.89
N ALA A 173 -10.21 -18.10 21.73
CA ALA A 173 -11.35 -18.09 22.64
C ALA A 173 -12.06 -19.46 22.73
N GLU A 174 -12.08 -20.22 21.63
CA GLU A 174 -12.64 -21.57 21.56
C GLU A 174 -11.68 -22.68 22.04
N ASN A 175 -10.51 -22.33 22.61
CA ASN A 175 -9.45 -23.27 22.99
C ASN A 175 -8.94 -24.15 21.84
N ARG A 176 -8.96 -23.62 20.60
CA ARG A 176 -8.55 -24.29 19.36
C ARG A 176 -7.24 -23.74 18.78
N LEU A 177 -6.38 -23.16 19.62
CA LEU A 177 -5.09 -22.55 19.21
C LEU A 177 -4.23 -23.45 18.31
N ARG A 178 -4.24 -24.78 18.52
CA ARG A 178 -3.51 -25.74 17.67
C ARG A 178 -3.95 -25.75 16.20
N ARG A 179 -5.10 -25.17 15.86
CA ARG A 179 -5.59 -25.02 14.48
C ARG A 179 -5.13 -23.71 13.82
N LEU A 180 -4.46 -22.82 14.56
CA LEU A 180 -3.91 -21.59 13.99
C LEU A 180 -2.85 -21.95 12.95
N SER A 181 -2.98 -21.39 11.75
CA SER A 181 -2.09 -21.68 10.64
C SER A 181 -0.66 -21.18 10.93
N PRO A 182 0.39 -21.93 10.55
CA PRO A 182 1.77 -21.41 10.59
C PRO A 182 1.95 -20.19 9.67
N PHE A 183 1.05 -19.99 8.70
CA PHE A 183 1.04 -18.83 7.81
C PHE A 183 0.28 -17.63 8.36
N PHE A 184 -0.20 -17.67 9.62
CA PHE A 184 -0.95 -16.56 10.21
C PHE A 184 -0.18 -15.23 10.16
N ILE A 185 1.09 -15.21 10.57
CA ILE A 185 1.89 -13.98 10.55
C ILE A 185 2.12 -13.49 9.10
N PRO A 186 2.57 -14.33 8.14
CA PRO A 186 2.63 -13.94 6.73
C PRO A 186 1.30 -13.42 6.14
N LYS A 187 0.16 -13.90 6.63
CA LYS A 187 -1.16 -13.43 6.17
C LYS A 187 -1.46 -11.99 6.60
N ILE A 188 -1.11 -11.61 7.82
CA ILE A 188 -1.54 -10.32 8.39
C ILE A 188 -0.55 -9.18 8.18
N LEU A 189 0.71 -9.49 7.84
CA LEU A 189 1.74 -8.49 7.66
C LEU A 189 1.51 -7.69 6.37
N ILE A 190 1.34 -6.37 6.48
CA ILE A 190 1.02 -5.48 5.36
C ILE A 190 2.08 -5.55 4.23
N ASN A 191 3.36 -5.62 4.59
CA ASN A 191 4.45 -5.70 3.63
C ASN A 191 4.46 -7.01 2.82
N MET A 192 3.66 -8.00 3.18
CA MET A 192 3.55 -9.25 2.42
C MET A 192 2.84 -9.05 1.08
N ALA A 193 2.08 -7.97 0.88
CA ALA A 193 1.62 -7.61 -0.46
C ALA A 193 2.81 -7.37 -1.41
N SER A 194 3.76 -6.51 -1.02
CA SER A 194 5.01 -6.30 -1.77
C SER A 194 5.85 -7.57 -1.85
N GLY A 195 5.97 -8.30 -0.74
CA GLY A 195 6.70 -9.56 -0.66
C GLY A 195 6.22 -10.60 -1.67
N HIS A 196 4.91 -10.83 -1.75
CA HIS A 196 4.35 -11.82 -2.68
C HIS A 196 4.52 -11.42 -4.15
N VAL A 197 4.39 -10.14 -4.49
CA VAL A 197 4.69 -9.66 -5.85
C VAL A 197 6.18 -9.85 -6.17
N SER A 198 7.07 -9.47 -5.26
CA SER A 198 8.52 -9.69 -5.42
C SER A 198 8.85 -11.17 -5.61
N MET A 199 8.31 -12.07 -4.78
CA MET A 199 8.52 -13.51 -4.89
C MET A 199 7.98 -14.09 -6.20
N LYS A 200 6.78 -13.68 -6.64
CA LYS A 200 6.15 -14.23 -7.85
C LYS A 200 6.94 -13.92 -9.12
N TYR A 201 7.48 -12.70 -9.25
CA TYR A 201 8.19 -12.27 -10.45
C TYR A 201 9.73 -12.29 -10.30
N GLY A 202 10.23 -12.60 -9.11
CA GLY A 202 11.66 -12.68 -8.81
C GLY A 202 12.34 -11.31 -8.76
N PHE A 203 11.63 -10.26 -8.37
CA PHE A 203 12.18 -8.90 -8.24
C PHE A 203 13.03 -8.78 -6.98
N GLN A 204 14.24 -8.23 -7.13
CA GLN A 204 15.29 -8.22 -6.12
C GLN A 204 15.76 -6.79 -5.76
N GLY A 205 15.16 -5.77 -6.37
CA GLY A 205 15.38 -4.38 -5.97
C GLY A 205 14.70 -4.03 -4.64
N PRO A 206 14.56 -2.72 -4.32
CA PRO A 206 13.93 -2.25 -3.10
C PRO A 206 12.54 -2.88 -2.89
N ASN A 207 12.34 -3.52 -1.74
CA ASN A 207 11.06 -4.10 -1.33
C ASN A 207 10.54 -3.34 -0.11
N HIS A 208 9.52 -2.51 -0.33
CA HIS A 208 9.02 -1.52 0.63
C HIS A 208 7.49 -1.59 0.75
N ALA A 209 6.96 -1.11 1.87
CA ALA A 209 5.53 -0.99 2.08
C ALA A 209 5.21 0.18 3.01
N ALA A 210 4.59 1.22 2.46
CA ALA A 210 4.11 2.35 3.26
C ALA A 210 2.82 1.97 4.01
N VAL A 211 2.61 2.54 5.20
CA VAL A 211 1.38 2.39 5.99
C VAL A 211 1.04 3.75 6.60
N THR A 212 0.13 4.47 5.96
CA THR A 212 -0.25 5.85 6.29
C THR A 212 -1.76 6.09 6.08
N ALA A 213 -2.56 5.09 6.47
CA ALA A 213 -4.01 5.09 6.33
C ALA A 213 -4.46 5.41 4.88
N CYS A 214 -5.38 6.35 4.69
CA CYS A 214 -5.93 6.70 3.38
C CYS A 214 -4.88 7.24 2.39
N ALA A 215 -3.71 7.69 2.87
CA ALA A 215 -2.63 8.20 2.04
C ALA A 215 -1.65 7.11 1.55
N THR A 216 -1.82 5.85 2.01
CA THR A 216 -0.85 4.77 1.78
C THR A 216 -0.49 4.60 0.30
N GLY A 217 -1.48 4.47 -0.59
CA GLY A 217 -1.19 4.27 -2.02
C GLY A 217 -0.37 5.42 -2.60
N ALA A 218 -0.72 6.67 -2.27
CA ALA A 218 -0.01 7.86 -2.74
C ALA A 218 1.43 7.92 -2.21
N HIS A 219 1.65 7.57 -0.93
CA HIS A 219 3.00 7.50 -0.37
C HIS A 219 3.83 6.38 -1.00
N SER A 220 3.27 5.19 -1.18
CA SER A 220 3.94 4.07 -1.87
C SER A 220 4.44 4.46 -3.26
N ILE A 221 3.62 5.21 -4.01
CA ILE A 221 3.95 5.76 -5.32
C ILE A 221 5.03 6.84 -5.24
N GLY A 222 4.89 7.78 -4.30
CA GLY A 222 5.87 8.86 -4.10
C GLY A 222 7.24 8.33 -3.69
N ASP A 223 7.28 7.35 -2.80
CA ASP A 223 8.49 6.67 -2.36
C ASP A 223 9.14 5.91 -3.52
N ALA A 224 8.37 5.16 -4.31
CA ALA A 224 8.86 4.48 -5.51
C ALA A 224 9.42 5.47 -6.55
N THR A 225 8.74 6.61 -6.74
CA THR A 225 9.21 7.69 -7.61
C THR A 225 10.58 8.19 -7.14
N ARG A 226 10.75 8.40 -5.83
CA ARG A 226 12.03 8.84 -5.24
C ARG A 226 13.12 7.79 -5.37
N MET A 227 12.81 6.51 -5.14
CA MET A 227 13.77 5.41 -5.33
C MET A 227 14.29 5.38 -6.77
N ILE A 228 13.44 5.64 -7.76
CA ILE A 228 13.90 5.79 -9.15
C ILE A 228 14.67 7.11 -9.31
N GLN A 229 14.18 8.24 -8.82
CA GLN A 229 14.91 9.52 -8.96
C GLN A 229 16.33 9.47 -8.38
N PHE A 230 16.54 8.74 -7.29
CA PHE A 230 17.82 8.61 -6.60
C PHE A 230 18.72 7.48 -7.10
N GLY A 231 18.23 6.60 -7.98
CA GLY A 231 19.06 5.55 -8.58
C GLY A 231 18.97 4.18 -7.91
N ASP A 232 18.12 4.02 -6.89
CA ASP A 232 17.97 2.77 -6.13
C ASP A 232 17.37 1.64 -6.97
N ALA A 233 16.46 1.96 -7.89
CA ALA A 233 15.81 1.02 -8.80
C ALA A 233 15.59 1.64 -10.18
N ASP A 234 15.60 0.86 -11.25
CA ASP A 234 15.19 1.32 -12.57
C ASP A 234 13.70 1.06 -12.81
N VAL A 235 13.10 0.09 -12.14
CA VAL A 235 11.67 -0.18 -12.27
C VAL A 235 11.08 -0.35 -10.88
N MET A 236 9.92 0.24 -10.64
CA MET A 236 9.16 0.01 -9.40
C MET A 236 7.73 -0.37 -9.70
N VAL A 237 7.27 -1.45 -9.06
CA VAL A 237 5.85 -1.80 -8.97
C VAL A 237 5.28 -1.10 -7.74
N ALA A 238 4.46 -0.06 -7.92
CA ALA A 238 3.95 0.74 -6.81
C ALA A 238 2.42 0.72 -6.72
N GLY A 239 1.87 0.87 -5.51
CA GLY A 239 0.43 0.99 -5.31
C GLY A 239 -0.05 0.77 -3.88
N GLY A 240 -1.35 0.51 -3.73
CA GLY A 240 -1.96 0.18 -2.45
C GLY A 240 -3.01 -0.93 -2.55
N THR A 241 -3.16 -1.70 -1.48
CA THR A 241 -4.14 -2.80 -1.38
C THR A 241 -4.76 -2.87 0.02
N GLU A 242 -6.00 -3.34 0.13
CA GLU A 242 -6.70 -3.43 1.42
C GLU A 242 -7.93 -4.34 1.36
N SER A 243 -8.17 -5.26 2.30
CA SER A 243 -9.31 -6.22 2.18
C SER A 243 -10.15 -6.44 3.43
N SER A 244 -10.27 -5.43 4.30
CA SER A 244 -10.87 -5.59 5.63
C SER A 244 -12.40 -5.34 5.67
N ILE A 245 -13.17 -5.88 4.71
CA ILE A 245 -14.64 -5.83 4.79
C ILE A 245 -15.10 -6.89 5.78
N ASP A 246 -15.30 -6.45 7.03
CA ASP A 246 -15.81 -7.26 8.12
C ASP A 246 -16.62 -6.40 9.10
N ALA A 247 -17.40 -7.06 9.95
CA ALA A 247 -18.25 -6.38 10.93
C ALA A 247 -17.50 -5.44 11.87
N LEU A 248 -16.30 -5.84 12.34
CA LEU A 248 -15.54 -5.03 13.29
C LEU A 248 -15.09 -3.73 12.65
N SER A 249 -14.60 -3.80 11.42
CA SER A 249 -14.06 -2.63 10.74
C SER A 249 -15.17 -1.63 10.42
N ILE A 250 -16.33 -2.10 9.92
CA ILE A 250 -17.50 -1.24 9.69
C ILE A 250 -18.01 -0.63 11.00
N ALA A 251 -18.07 -1.41 12.08
CA ALA A 251 -18.45 -0.92 13.40
C ALA A 251 -17.46 0.15 13.90
N GLY A 252 -16.15 -0.10 13.80
CA GLY A 252 -15.09 0.82 14.22
C GLY A 252 -15.19 2.17 13.51
N PHE A 253 -15.28 2.19 12.18
CA PHE A 253 -15.45 3.43 11.42
C PHE A 253 -16.81 4.11 11.66
N SER A 254 -17.86 3.34 11.92
CA SER A 254 -19.16 3.89 12.34
C SER A 254 -19.06 4.60 13.70
N ARG A 255 -18.29 4.05 14.65
CA ARG A 255 -18.04 4.67 15.96
C ARG A 255 -17.21 5.95 15.87
N LEU A 256 -16.31 6.05 14.89
CA LEU A 256 -15.61 7.29 14.54
C LEU A 256 -16.53 8.34 13.90
N ARG A 257 -17.79 8.00 13.60
CA ARG A 257 -18.73 8.85 12.85
C ARG A 257 -18.19 9.23 11.47
N ALA A 258 -17.40 8.34 10.87
CA ALA A 258 -16.76 8.58 9.59
C ALA A 258 -17.59 8.07 8.41
N LEU A 259 -18.50 7.12 8.65
CA LEU A 259 -19.31 6.48 7.61
C LEU A 259 -20.66 7.17 7.39
N SER A 260 -21.14 7.13 6.15
CA SER A 260 -22.50 7.54 5.80
C SER A 260 -23.53 6.63 6.49
N THR A 261 -24.61 7.22 7.02
CA THR A 261 -25.64 6.49 7.77
C THR A 261 -27.07 6.86 7.34
N LYS A 262 -27.26 8.05 6.77
CA LYS A 262 -28.58 8.56 6.35
C LYS A 262 -29.11 7.89 5.08
N TYR A 263 -28.23 7.32 4.27
CA TYR A 263 -28.57 6.81 2.93
C TYR A 263 -28.58 5.28 2.84
N ASN A 264 -28.82 4.59 3.96
CA ASN A 264 -28.90 3.12 4.00
C ASN A 264 -29.97 2.55 3.03
N SER A 265 -31.06 3.27 2.80
CA SER A 265 -32.11 2.89 1.84
C SER A 265 -31.83 3.32 0.39
N LEU A 266 -30.83 4.16 0.16
CA LEU A 266 -30.43 4.66 -1.16
C LEU A 266 -28.91 4.54 -1.33
N PRO A 267 -28.35 3.32 -1.40
CA PRO A 267 -26.91 3.09 -1.35
C PRO A 267 -26.13 3.88 -2.40
N GLN A 268 -26.60 3.90 -3.65
CA GLN A 268 -25.91 4.62 -4.73
C GLN A 268 -25.83 6.13 -4.53
N ALA A 269 -26.72 6.69 -3.70
CA ALA A 269 -26.70 8.11 -3.36
C ALA A 269 -25.81 8.41 -2.15
N SER A 270 -25.32 7.42 -1.40
CA SER A 270 -24.64 7.66 -0.12
C SER A 270 -23.27 8.35 -0.26
N SER A 271 -22.46 8.01 -1.27
CA SER A 271 -21.19 8.68 -1.55
C SER A 271 -21.42 9.92 -2.40
N ARG A 272 -21.36 11.10 -1.77
CA ARG A 272 -21.65 12.39 -2.40
C ARG A 272 -20.66 13.49 -2.00
N PRO A 273 -19.40 13.41 -2.47
CA PRO A 273 -18.40 14.44 -2.17
C PRO A 273 -18.92 15.84 -2.51
N PHE A 274 -18.62 16.82 -1.64
CA PHE A 274 -18.98 18.23 -1.77
C PHE A 274 -20.48 18.58 -1.70
N ASP A 275 -21.38 17.59 -1.74
CA ASP A 275 -22.82 17.81 -1.58
C ASP A 275 -23.18 18.32 -0.18
N CYS A 276 -24.23 19.14 -0.07
CA CYS A 276 -24.68 19.68 1.21
C CYS A 276 -25.27 18.62 2.14
N GLY A 277 -25.80 17.53 1.57
CA GLY A 277 -26.38 16.40 2.29
C GLY A 277 -25.39 15.30 2.62
N ARG A 278 -24.08 15.46 2.35
CA ARG A 278 -23.05 14.46 2.70
C ARG A 278 -22.98 14.24 4.22
N ASP A 279 -22.81 13.00 4.65
CA ASP A 279 -22.82 12.65 6.08
C ASP A 279 -21.71 11.67 6.50
N GLY A 280 -20.77 11.37 5.61
CA GLY A 280 -19.66 10.47 5.83
C GLY A 280 -19.18 9.86 4.52
N PHE A 281 -18.09 9.10 4.57
CA PHE A 281 -17.67 8.31 3.41
C PHE A 281 -18.41 6.97 3.38
N VAL A 282 -18.51 6.36 2.20
CA VAL A 282 -19.02 4.99 2.08
C VAL A 282 -17.88 4.04 2.29
N TYR A 283 -18.04 3.11 3.21
CA TYR A 283 -17.01 2.12 3.45
C TYR A 283 -16.76 1.32 2.18
N THR A 284 -15.55 1.40 1.67
CA THR A 284 -15.13 0.63 0.53
C THR A 284 -13.68 0.27 0.76
N TYR A 285 -13.30 -0.87 0.22
CA TYR A 285 -11.92 -1.04 -0.11
C TYR A 285 -11.76 -1.03 -1.61
N LEU A 286 -11.08 0.02 -2.04
CA LEU A 286 -10.63 0.25 -3.39
C LEU A 286 -9.26 -0.42 -3.50
N TYR A 287 -9.10 -1.42 -4.36
CA TYR A 287 -7.76 -1.84 -4.74
C TYR A 287 -7.32 -1.00 -5.91
N ARG A 288 -6.34 -0.15 -5.65
CA ARG A 288 -5.72 0.67 -6.68
C ARG A 288 -4.25 0.33 -6.67
N ILE A 289 -3.84 -0.57 -7.56
CA ILE A 289 -2.43 -0.76 -7.82
C ILE A 289 -2.14 -0.17 -9.17
N VAL A 290 -1.76 1.10 -9.18
CA VAL A 290 -0.71 1.43 -10.13
C VAL A 290 0.19 2.55 -9.69
N PHE A 291 1.50 2.36 -9.86
CA PHE A 291 2.24 2.80 -11.06
C PHE A 291 3.39 1.84 -11.37
N PHE A 292 3.61 1.51 -12.66
CA PHE A 292 4.94 1.12 -13.15
C PHE A 292 5.71 2.38 -13.44
N LEU A 293 6.76 2.61 -12.69
CA LEU A 293 7.61 3.77 -12.90
C LEU A 293 8.88 3.32 -13.62
N LEU A 294 9.08 3.75 -14.87
CA LEU A 294 10.34 3.62 -15.59
C LEU A 294 11.09 4.97 -15.60
N PRO A 295 12.43 4.98 -15.60
CA PRO A 295 13.19 6.16 -15.93
C PRO A 295 13.02 6.44 -17.42
N PHE A 296 12.67 7.67 -17.76
CA PHE A 296 12.79 8.14 -19.14
C PHE A 296 14.26 8.46 -19.41
N VAL A 297 15.01 7.50 -19.96
CA VAL A 297 16.38 7.76 -20.44
C VAL A 297 16.26 8.31 -21.86
N PHE A 298 16.28 9.64 -22.02
CA PHE A 298 16.77 10.19 -23.29
C PHE A 298 18.25 9.83 -23.38
N PRO A 299 18.74 9.20 -24.46
CA PRO A 299 20.15 9.31 -24.79
C PRO A 299 20.44 10.80 -24.91
N SER A 300 21.43 11.31 -24.19
CA SER A 300 21.87 12.72 -24.20
C SER A 300 22.44 13.19 -25.54
N TYR A 301 22.04 12.58 -26.67
CA TYR A 301 22.64 12.73 -28.00
C TYR A 301 21.74 13.39 -29.06
N VAL A 302 20.54 13.88 -28.71
CA VAL A 302 19.66 14.57 -29.68
C VAL A 302 19.40 16.01 -29.24
N ARG A 303 20.47 16.82 -29.19
CA ARG A 303 20.36 18.29 -29.07
C ARG A 303 21.04 19.04 -30.23
N SER A 304 21.11 18.41 -31.40
CA SER A 304 21.73 18.99 -32.58
C SER A 304 20.99 18.56 -33.84
N TYR A 305 19.76 19.03 -34.08
CA TYR A 305 19.12 19.13 -35.40
C TYR A 305 17.80 19.92 -35.26
N LEU A 306 17.92 21.23 -35.03
CA LEU A 306 16.90 22.19 -35.45
C LEU A 306 17.67 23.33 -36.14
N PRO A 307 17.49 23.53 -37.46
CA PRO A 307 18.11 24.66 -38.13
C PRO A 307 17.44 25.96 -37.68
N SER A 308 18.28 27.00 -37.63
CA SER A 308 18.01 28.40 -37.27
C SER A 308 16.76 29.01 -37.90
#